data_AF-A0A379AGR5-F1
#
_entry.id   AF-A0A379AGR5-F1
#
_cell.length_a   1.000
_cell.length_b   1.000
_cell.length_c   1.000
_cell.angle_alpha   90.00
_cell.angle_beta   90.00
_cell.angle_gamma   90.00
#
_symmetry.space_group_name_H-M   'P 1'
#
loop_
_entity.id
_entity.type
_entity.pdbx_description
1 polymer ?
#
loop_
_entity_poly.entity_id
_entity_poly.type
_entity_poly.pdbx_seq_one_letter_code
_entity_poly.pdbx_strand_id
1 'polypeptide(L)'
;MNGETQNILFECAYFDPLSITGRARRHGLHTDASHRYERGVDPALQHTALERATQLLLSICGGEAGPIIDQTHQAALPVPATITLRREKLDRLIGHVIADEQVTDILTRLGCEVTVGEGQWQAVAPSWRFDMAIEEDLVEEVARIYGYNNIPDVPVQAGLVMTQHREANLSLKRAKNLLVDKGYQEAITYSFVDPKIQQLLHPGEEALLLPSPISSDMSTMRLSLWTGLLSAVVYNQNRQQSRVRLFESGLRFVPDTQADLGIRQDLMLAGVISGNRVEEHWDLARQTVDFYDLKGDLESLLDLTGKLDDISFRAEANPALHPGQSAAIYLHDEHIGFIGVVHPELERKLDLNGRTLVFELLWNKVADRVLPDAREISRFPANRRDIAVVVAENVPAADIIAECKKVGVNQVVGVNLFDVYRGKGVSEGYKSLAISLILQDTSRTLEEEEIAATVGKCVAALKERFQATLRD
;
A
#
# COMPACT_ATOMS: atom_id res chain seq x y z
N MET A 1 -15.76 28.38 -43.77
CA MET A 1 -16.09 29.17 -44.98
C MET A 1 -14.95 30.13 -45.24
N ASN A 2 -14.65 30.41 -46.50
CA ASN A 2 -13.68 31.44 -46.87
C ASN A 2 -14.42 32.71 -47.34
N GLY A 3 -13.70 33.80 -47.62
CA GLY A 3 -14.30 35.09 -47.97
C GLY A 3 -15.04 35.14 -49.31
N GLU A 4 -14.97 34.08 -50.12
CA GLU A 4 -15.58 34.01 -51.47
C GLU A 4 -16.75 33.02 -51.54
N THR A 5 -17.10 32.37 -50.42
CA THR A 5 -18.15 31.35 -50.40
C THR A 5 -19.52 31.96 -50.66
N GLN A 6 -20.16 31.58 -51.77
CA GLN A 6 -21.51 32.04 -52.15
C GLN A 6 -22.56 30.92 -52.08
N ASN A 7 -22.13 29.66 -52.20
CA ASN A 7 -23.01 28.49 -52.19
C ASN A 7 -22.53 27.52 -51.11
N ILE A 8 -23.46 26.94 -50.35
CA ILE A 8 -23.16 26.04 -49.25
C ILE A 8 -24.06 24.80 -49.31
N LEU A 9 -23.60 23.71 -48.69
CA LEU A 9 -24.37 22.50 -48.47
C LEU A 9 -24.41 22.22 -46.97
N PHE A 10 -25.60 22.08 -46.40
CA PHE A 10 -25.75 21.67 -45.01
C PHE A 10 -25.63 20.16 -44.87
N GLU A 11 -24.86 19.73 -43.87
CA GLU A 11 -24.87 18.36 -43.38
C GLU A 11 -25.63 18.33 -42.06
N CYS A 12 -26.69 17.52 -41.99
CA CYS A 12 -27.42 17.21 -40.77
C CYS A 12 -27.69 15.70 -40.75
N ALA A 13 -26.94 14.97 -39.93
CA ALA A 13 -26.92 13.51 -39.96
C ALA A 13 -27.15 12.93 -38.57
N TYR A 14 -27.57 11.67 -38.54
CA TYR A 14 -27.43 10.81 -37.37
C TYR A 14 -26.21 9.90 -37.60
N PHE A 15 -25.31 9.87 -36.63
CA PHE A 15 -24.23 8.90 -36.59
C PHE A 15 -24.44 7.98 -35.39
N ASP A 16 -24.32 6.68 -35.62
CA ASP A 16 -24.35 5.69 -34.55
C ASP A 16 -23.25 6.00 -33.51
N PRO A 17 -23.59 6.16 -32.21
CA PRO A 17 -22.62 6.48 -31.17
C PRO A 17 -21.43 5.51 -31.10
N LEU A 18 -21.67 4.21 -31.33
CA LEU A 18 -20.61 3.19 -31.33
C LEU A 18 -19.67 3.31 -32.53
N SER A 19 -20.13 3.94 -33.60
CA SER A 19 -19.32 4.26 -34.78
C SER A 19 -18.42 5.48 -34.57
N ILE A 20 -18.75 6.38 -33.63
CA ILE A 20 -18.01 7.64 -33.36
C ILE A 20 -17.13 7.56 -32.11
N THR A 21 -17.53 6.81 -31.08
CA THR A 21 -16.85 6.78 -29.78
C THR A 21 -15.34 6.51 -29.88
N GLY A 22 -14.53 7.31 -29.20
CA GLY A 22 -13.07 7.15 -29.16
C GLY A 22 -12.30 7.55 -30.43
N ARG A 23 -12.96 7.81 -31.57
CA ARG A 23 -12.29 8.21 -32.83
C ARG A 23 -11.68 9.61 -32.69
N ALA A 24 -12.42 10.57 -32.12
CA ALA A 24 -11.91 11.92 -31.88
C ALA A 24 -10.73 11.92 -30.89
N ARG A 25 -10.85 11.20 -29.76
CA ARG A 25 -9.79 11.09 -28.75
C ARG A 25 -8.50 10.48 -29.32
N ARG A 26 -8.60 9.50 -30.23
CA ARG A 26 -7.45 8.90 -30.91
C ARG A 26 -6.58 9.94 -31.64
N HIS A 27 -7.18 11.03 -32.11
CA HIS A 27 -6.49 12.11 -32.81
C HIS A 27 -6.32 13.37 -31.96
N GLY A 28 -6.54 13.30 -30.65
CA GLY A 28 -6.44 14.46 -29.75
C GLY A 28 -7.52 15.53 -29.97
N LEU A 29 -8.65 15.15 -30.57
CA LEU A 29 -9.77 16.04 -30.83
C LEU A 29 -10.85 15.88 -29.76
N HIS A 30 -11.49 17.00 -29.42
CA HIS A 30 -12.70 17.05 -28.61
C HIS A 30 -13.54 18.22 -29.10
N THR A 31 -14.53 17.94 -29.95
CA THR A 31 -15.41 18.96 -30.54
C THR A 31 -16.83 18.81 -30.00
N ASP A 32 -17.63 19.86 -30.15
CA ASP A 32 -19.07 19.83 -29.87
C ASP A 32 -19.80 18.69 -30.59
N ALA A 33 -19.40 18.42 -31.84
CA ALA A 33 -19.95 17.34 -32.64
C ALA A 33 -19.53 15.97 -32.11
N SER A 34 -18.23 15.74 -31.86
CA SER A 34 -17.76 14.44 -31.37
C SER A 34 -18.37 14.11 -30.02
N HIS A 35 -18.50 15.11 -29.14
CA HIS A 35 -19.07 14.96 -27.80
C HIS A 35 -20.55 14.55 -27.82
N ARG A 36 -21.34 15.16 -28.71
CA ARG A 36 -22.77 14.87 -28.86
C ARG A 36 -23.01 13.54 -29.56
N TYR A 37 -22.36 13.30 -30.71
CA TYR A 37 -22.56 12.08 -31.47
C TYR A 37 -22.07 10.82 -30.73
N GLU A 38 -20.97 10.89 -29.96
CA GLU A 38 -20.52 9.71 -29.19
C GLU A 38 -21.43 9.35 -28.01
N ARG A 39 -22.31 10.27 -27.57
CA ARG A 39 -23.29 10.07 -26.49
C ARG A 39 -24.69 9.72 -27.00
N GLY A 40 -24.98 10.02 -28.26
CA GLY A 40 -26.32 9.91 -28.83
C GLY A 40 -26.92 11.28 -29.11
N VAL A 41 -27.22 11.52 -30.38
CA VAL A 41 -28.10 12.60 -30.82
C VAL A 41 -29.41 11.94 -31.24
N ASP A 42 -30.54 12.53 -30.88
CA ASP A 42 -31.87 12.02 -31.21
C ASP A 42 -31.96 11.67 -32.72
N PRO A 43 -32.20 10.40 -33.09
CA PRO A 43 -32.28 9.93 -34.47
C PRO A 43 -33.52 10.44 -35.21
N ALA A 44 -34.45 11.12 -34.53
CA ALA A 44 -35.64 11.74 -35.12
C ALA A 44 -35.52 13.26 -35.29
N LEU A 45 -34.40 13.89 -34.87
CA LEU A 45 -34.27 15.35 -34.79
C LEU A 45 -33.80 16.02 -36.09
N GLN A 46 -33.18 15.28 -37.02
CA GLN A 46 -32.39 15.82 -38.13
C GLN A 46 -33.23 16.72 -39.05
N HIS A 47 -34.45 16.31 -39.39
CA HIS A 47 -35.35 17.08 -40.24
C HIS A 47 -35.68 18.46 -39.62
N THR A 48 -36.08 18.47 -38.35
CA THR A 48 -36.42 19.71 -37.63
C THR A 48 -35.20 20.61 -37.50
N ALA A 49 -34.02 20.05 -37.20
CA ALA A 49 -32.79 20.81 -37.07
C ALA A 49 -32.33 21.44 -38.41
N LEU A 50 -32.43 20.69 -39.51
CA LEU A 50 -32.06 21.16 -40.84
C LEU A 50 -32.96 22.29 -41.33
N GLU A 51 -34.28 22.13 -41.17
CA GLU A 51 -35.26 23.17 -41.52
C GLU A 51 -35.03 24.44 -40.69
N ARG A 52 -34.78 24.28 -39.38
CA ARG A 52 -34.49 25.42 -38.50
C ARG A 52 -33.21 26.15 -38.92
N ALA A 53 -32.14 25.42 -39.23
CA ALA A 53 -30.88 26.00 -39.70
C ALA A 53 -31.05 26.73 -41.04
N THR A 54 -31.81 26.15 -41.96
CA THR A 54 -32.11 26.73 -43.28
C THR A 54 -32.89 28.03 -43.13
N GLN A 55 -33.97 28.02 -42.34
CA GLN A 55 -34.77 29.22 -42.07
C GLN A 55 -33.90 30.35 -41.49
N LEU A 56 -33.08 30.05 -40.49
CA LEU A 56 -32.21 31.05 -39.86
C LEU A 56 -31.18 31.60 -40.84
N LEU A 57 -30.54 30.75 -41.64
CA LEU A 57 -29.56 31.17 -42.64
C LEU A 57 -30.19 32.13 -43.66
N LEU A 58 -31.34 31.76 -44.23
CA LEU A 58 -32.03 32.61 -45.22
C LEU A 58 -32.41 33.97 -44.63
N SER A 59 -32.86 33.99 -43.37
CA SER A 59 -33.24 35.24 -42.69
C SER A 59 -32.06 36.18 -42.41
N ILE A 60 -30.84 35.64 -42.25
CA ILE A 60 -29.65 36.40 -41.87
C ILE A 60 -28.79 36.74 -43.10
N CYS A 61 -28.56 35.76 -43.97
CA CYS A 61 -27.63 35.86 -45.10
C CYS A 61 -28.33 36.01 -46.45
N GLY A 62 -29.65 35.80 -46.53
CA GLY A 62 -30.39 35.72 -47.78
C GLY A 62 -30.13 34.42 -48.55
N GLY A 63 -30.49 34.43 -49.84
CA GLY A 63 -30.35 33.28 -50.75
C GLY A 63 -31.64 32.51 -50.97
N GLU A 64 -31.53 31.35 -51.61
CA GLU A 64 -32.63 30.43 -51.90
C GLU A 64 -32.20 29.00 -51.53
N ALA A 65 -33.10 28.24 -50.90
CA ALA A 65 -32.83 26.86 -50.50
C ALA A 65 -33.29 25.86 -51.58
N GLY A 66 -32.44 24.88 -51.89
CA GLY A 66 -32.83 23.72 -52.69
C GLY A 66 -33.64 22.69 -51.88
N PRO A 67 -34.12 21.61 -52.52
CA PRO A 67 -34.84 20.54 -51.82
C PRO A 67 -33.91 19.76 -50.86
N ILE A 68 -34.48 19.21 -49.80
CA ILE A 68 -33.77 18.32 -48.87
C ILE A 68 -33.46 16.99 -49.57
N ILE A 69 -32.22 16.52 -49.42
CA ILE A 69 -31.77 15.19 -49.87
C ILE A 69 -31.75 14.27 -48.64
N ASP A 70 -32.80 13.46 -48.46
CA ASP A 70 -32.86 12.47 -47.39
C ASP A 70 -32.31 11.12 -47.89
N GLN A 71 -31.35 10.56 -47.14
CA GLN A 71 -30.78 9.22 -47.34
C GLN A 71 -30.84 8.41 -46.05
N THR A 72 -32.06 8.09 -45.60
CA THR A 72 -32.29 7.31 -44.38
C THR A 72 -32.31 5.79 -44.64
N HIS A 73 -31.44 5.05 -43.97
CA HIS A 73 -31.46 3.59 -43.96
C HIS A 73 -32.28 3.06 -42.78
N GLN A 74 -33.58 2.85 -43.01
CA GLN A 74 -34.57 2.50 -41.97
C GLN A 74 -34.16 1.32 -41.08
N ALA A 75 -33.60 0.25 -41.66
CA ALA A 75 -33.21 -0.95 -40.90
C ALA A 75 -32.01 -0.75 -39.97
N ALA A 76 -31.25 0.36 -40.12
CA ALA A 76 -30.11 0.67 -39.24
C ALA A 76 -30.42 1.79 -38.23
N LEU A 77 -31.64 2.35 -38.27
CA LEU A 77 -32.05 3.30 -37.24
C LEU A 77 -32.25 2.58 -35.91
N PRO A 78 -31.85 3.19 -34.79
CA PRO A 78 -32.12 2.63 -33.48
C PRO A 78 -33.63 2.56 -33.24
N VAL A 79 -34.10 1.42 -32.74
CA VAL A 79 -35.50 1.22 -32.36
C VAL A 79 -35.62 1.53 -30.87
N PRO A 80 -36.55 2.41 -30.46
CA PRO A 80 -36.75 2.69 -29.04
C PRO A 80 -37.12 1.43 -28.25
N ALA A 81 -36.50 1.26 -27.08
CA ALA A 81 -36.71 0.08 -26.26
C ALA A 81 -38.13 0.07 -25.69
N THR A 82 -38.78 -1.10 -25.70
CA THR A 82 -40.01 -1.36 -24.95
C THR A 82 -39.65 -2.05 -23.64
N ILE A 83 -39.81 -1.36 -22.53
CA ILE A 83 -39.35 -1.78 -21.21
C ILE A 83 -40.55 -2.05 -20.33
N THR A 84 -40.52 -3.14 -19.56
CA THR A 84 -41.55 -3.44 -18.56
C THR A 84 -41.03 -3.10 -17.18
N LEU A 85 -41.70 -2.18 -16.49
CA LEU A 85 -41.46 -1.83 -15.09
C LEU A 85 -42.48 -2.53 -14.20
N ARG A 86 -42.03 -3.39 -13.29
CA ARG A 86 -42.89 -4.11 -12.34
C ARG A 86 -42.98 -3.36 -11.03
N ARG A 87 -44.18 -3.30 -10.45
CA ARG A 87 -44.45 -2.72 -9.12
C ARG A 87 -43.53 -3.29 -8.04
N GLU A 88 -43.41 -4.62 -8.00
CA GLU A 88 -42.57 -5.32 -7.03
C GLU A 88 -41.10 -4.91 -7.12
N LYS A 89 -40.57 -4.76 -8.35
CA LYS A 89 -39.17 -4.37 -8.56
C LYS A 89 -38.92 -2.93 -8.15
N LEU A 90 -39.84 -2.02 -8.51
CA LEU A 90 -39.78 -0.60 -8.15
C LEU A 90 -39.73 -0.43 -6.63
N ASP A 91 -40.70 -1.01 -5.92
CA ASP A 91 -40.81 -0.89 -4.47
C ASP A 91 -39.61 -1.53 -3.76
N ARG A 92 -39.14 -2.69 -4.25
CA ARG A 92 -37.99 -3.40 -3.66
C ARG A 92 -36.67 -2.65 -3.82
N LEU A 93 -36.43 -2.04 -4.99
CA LEU A 93 -35.18 -1.32 -5.25
C LEU A 93 -35.14 0.04 -4.57
N ILE A 94 -36.26 0.77 -4.58
CA ILE A 94 -36.34 2.09 -3.94
C ILE A 94 -36.48 1.95 -2.42
N GLY A 95 -37.20 0.93 -1.94
CA GLY A 95 -37.56 0.80 -0.53
C GLY A 95 -38.68 1.75 -0.09
N HIS A 96 -39.35 2.40 -1.04
CA HIS A 96 -40.45 3.35 -0.81
C HIS A 96 -41.51 3.23 -1.90
N VAL A 97 -42.78 3.26 -1.50
CA VAL A 97 -43.94 3.09 -2.37
C VAL A 97 -44.32 4.45 -2.96
N ILE A 98 -44.04 4.64 -4.26
CA ILE A 98 -44.51 5.80 -5.03
C ILE A 98 -45.85 5.44 -5.68
N ALA A 99 -46.85 6.32 -5.61
CA ALA A 99 -48.20 6.02 -6.10
C ALA A 99 -48.25 5.75 -7.62
N ASP A 100 -49.10 4.82 -8.06
CA ASP A 100 -49.17 4.40 -9.47
C ASP A 100 -49.41 5.57 -10.43
N GLU A 101 -50.31 6.48 -10.06
CA GLU A 101 -50.63 7.70 -10.81
C GLU A 101 -49.39 8.58 -11.03
N GLN A 102 -48.55 8.69 -9.99
CA GLN A 102 -47.32 9.49 -10.05
C GLN A 102 -46.25 8.80 -10.89
N VAL A 103 -46.14 7.46 -10.83
CA VAL A 103 -45.23 6.69 -11.69
C VAL A 103 -45.59 6.90 -13.16
N THR A 104 -46.88 6.77 -13.51
CA THR A 104 -47.34 7.01 -14.89
C THR A 104 -47.10 8.46 -15.32
N ASP A 105 -47.44 9.45 -14.49
CA ASP A 105 -47.21 10.87 -14.81
C ASP A 105 -45.73 11.15 -15.10
N ILE A 106 -44.82 10.65 -14.27
CA ILE A 106 -43.39 10.83 -14.45
C ILE A 106 -42.93 10.26 -15.81
N LEU A 107 -43.25 9.00 -16.09
CA LEU A 107 -42.81 8.33 -17.32
C LEU A 107 -43.40 8.99 -18.57
N THR A 108 -44.67 9.37 -18.54
CA THR A 108 -45.32 10.08 -19.66
C THR A 108 -44.71 11.47 -19.88
N ARG A 109 -44.42 12.24 -18.82
CA ARG A 109 -43.78 13.57 -18.93
C ARG A 109 -42.35 13.51 -19.42
N LEU A 110 -41.65 12.39 -19.18
CA LEU A 110 -40.32 12.13 -19.75
C LEU A 110 -40.36 11.79 -21.24
N GLY A 111 -41.55 11.54 -21.80
CA GLY A 111 -41.78 11.25 -23.21
C GLY A 111 -42.03 9.78 -23.54
N CYS A 112 -42.18 8.91 -22.53
CA CYS A 112 -42.46 7.51 -22.77
C CYS A 112 -43.93 7.29 -23.19
N GLU A 113 -44.16 6.35 -24.10
CA GLU A 113 -45.50 5.83 -24.35
C GLU A 113 -45.80 4.74 -23.33
N VAL A 114 -46.71 5.02 -22.38
CA VAL A 114 -46.95 4.15 -21.21
C VAL A 114 -48.30 3.45 -21.34
N THR A 115 -48.27 2.11 -21.29
CA THR A 115 -49.46 1.27 -21.13
C THR A 115 -49.47 0.67 -19.73
N VAL A 116 -50.50 0.99 -18.94
CA VAL A 116 -50.66 0.49 -17.58
C VAL A 116 -51.27 -0.90 -17.62
N GLY A 117 -50.64 -1.86 -16.92
CA GLY A 117 -51.15 -3.20 -16.70
C GLY A 117 -51.35 -3.49 -15.21
N GLU A 118 -51.81 -4.69 -14.87
CA GLU A 118 -51.95 -5.12 -13.48
C GLU A 118 -50.57 -5.26 -12.83
N GLY A 119 -50.23 -4.35 -11.90
CA GLY A 119 -48.96 -4.37 -11.17
C GLY A 119 -47.71 -4.05 -11.99
N GLN A 120 -47.85 -3.45 -13.18
CA GLN A 120 -46.73 -3.12 -14.06
C GLN A 120 -47.05 -2.00 -15.06
N TRP A 121 -46.00 -1.40 -15.62
CA TRP A 121 -46.05 -0.44 -16.72
C TRP A 121 -45.23 -0.96 -17.89
N GLN A 122 -45.80 -0.95 -19.09
CA GLN A 122 -45.03 -1.12 -20.32
C GLN A 122 -44.75 0.27 -20.90
N ALA A 123 -43.48 0.66 -20.97
CA ALA A 123 -43.06 1.98 -21.43
C ALA A 123 -42.17 1.84 -22.68
N VAL A 124 -42.53 2.51 -23.77
CA VAL A 124 -41.64 2.70 -24.92
C VAL A 124 -40.84 3.97 -24.69
N ALA A 125 -39.52 3.86 -24.67
CA ALA A 125 -38.63 5.01 -24.45
C ALA A 125 -38.76 6.03 -25.61
N PRO A 126 -38.58 7.35 -25.35
CA PRO A 126 -38.51 8.34 -26.42
C PRO A 126 -37.17 8.25 -27.17
N SER A 127 -37.15 8.68 -28.43
CA SER A 127 -35.98 8.56 -29.33
C SER A 127 -34.73 9.30 -28.85
N TRP A 128 -34.88 10.37 -28.07
CA TRP A 128 -33.76 11.16 -27.54
C TRP A 128 -33.08 10.55 -26.29
N ARG A 129 -33.62 9.47 -25.71
CA ARG A 129 -33.06 8.81 -24.53
C ARG A 129 -32.29 7.56 -24.92
N PHE A 130 -30.96 7.63 -24.81
CA PHE A 130 -30.02 6.52 -25.10
C PHE A 130 -29.66 5.70 -23.86
N ASP A 131 -30.20 6.09 -22.71
CA ASP A 131 -29.99 5.57 -21.36
C ASP A 131 -31.26 4.89 -20.81
N MET A 132 -32.22 4.55 -21.67
CA MET A 132 -33.43 3.80 -21.33
C MET A 132 -33.47 2.50 -22.15
N ALA A 133 -32.96 1.42 -21.58
CA ALA A 133 -32.91 0.09 -22.20
C ALA A 133 -33.36 -1.04 -21.26
N ILE A 134 -33.25 -0.86 -19.95
CA ILE A 134 -33.59 -1.87 -18.93
C ILE A 134 -34.58 -1.35 -17.89
N GLU A 135 -35.14 -2.26 -17.10
CA GLU A 135 -36.15 -1.93 -16.07
C GLU A 135 -35.60 -0.95 -15.01
N GLU A 136 -34.35 -1.12 -14.61
CA GLU A 136 -33.68 -0.26 -13.63
C GLU A 136 -33.54 1.20 -14.09
N ASP A 137 -33.43 1.45 -15.40
CA ASP A 137 -33.36 2.81 -15.94
C ASP A 137 -34.68 3.56 -15.65
N LEU A 138 -35.82 2.86 -15.76
CA LEU A 138 -37.11 3.44 -15.41
C LEU A 138 -37.26 3.63 -13.89
N VAL A 139 -36.67 2.75 -13.08
CA VAL A 139 -36.62 2.91 -11.61
C VAL A 139 -35.85 4.18 -11.25
N GLU A 140 -34.68 4.40 -11.85
CA GLU A 140 -33.89 5.62 -11.65
C GLU A 140 -34.71 6.86 -12.02
N GLU A 141 -35.39 6.84 -13.17
CA GLU A 141 -36.16 7.99 -13.65
C GLU A 141 -37.35 8.33 -12.75
N VAL A 142 -38.05 7.30 -12.27
CA VAL A 142 -39.11 7.48 -11.27
C VAL A 142 -38.55 8.07 -9.98
N ALA A 143 -37.45 7.51 -9.46
CA ALA A 143 -36.82 8.00 -8.23
C ALA A 143 -36.28 9.43 -8.37
N ARG A 144 -35.66 9.75 -9.51
CA ARG A 144 -35.01 11.05 -9.77
C ARG A 144 -36.03 12.17 -9.88
N ILE A 145 -37.14 11.95 -10.60
CA ILE A 145 -38.21 12.95 -10.75
C ILE A 145 -39.08 13.04 -9.49
N TYR A 146 -39.30 11.92 -8.79
CA TYR A 146 -39.92 11.93 -7.45
C TYR A 146 -39.08 12.76 -6.47
N GLY A 147 -37.76 12.74 -6.63
CA GLY A 147 -36.78 13.47 -5.84
C GLY A 147 -36.17 12.59 -4.75
N TYR A 148 -34.85 12.39 -4.81
CA TYR A 148 -34.15 11.46 -3.90
C TYR A 148 -34.36 11.81 -2.42
N ASN A 149 -34.39 13.10 -2.08
CA ASN A 149 -34.59 13.54 -0.68
C ASN A 149 -36.02 13.32 -0.16
N ASN A 150 -36.98 12.99 -1.03
CA ASN A 150 -38.34 12.64 -0.63
C ASN A 150 -38.46 11.14 -0.30
N ILE A 151 -37.43 10.34 -0.60
CA ILE A 151 -37.35 8.92 -0.23
C ILE A 151 -36.84 8.86 1.21
N PRO A 152 -37.55 8.21 2.14
CA PRO A 152 -37.17 8.18 3.54
C PRO A 152 -35.90 7.35 3.78
N ASP A 153 -35.09 7.77 4.75
CA ASP A 153 -33.94 7.00 5.22
C ASP A 153 -34.41 5.76 5.99
N VAL A 154 -34.07 4.57 5.51
CA VAL A 154 -34.35 3.30 6.18
C VAL A 154 -33.04 2.53 6.37
N PRO A 155 -32.65 2.21 7.62
CA PRO A 155 -31.46 1.40 7.87
C PRO A 155 -31.57 0.00 7.28
N VAL A 156 -30.45 -0.50 6.75
CA VAL A 156 -30.35 -1.87 6.21
C VAL A 156 -30.70 -2.89 7.30
N GLN A 157 -31.59 -3.83 6.97
CA GLN A 157 -31.91 -4.98 7.80
C GLN A 157 -31.07 -6.17 7.36
N ALA A 158 -30.15 -6.62 8.22
CA ALA A 158 -29.28 -7.75 7.95
C ALA A 158 -29.07 -8.60 9.22
N GLY A 159 -28.79 -9.89 9.03
CA GLY A 159 -28.40 -10.76 10.14
C GLY A 159 -27.03 -10.34 10.71
N LEU A 160 -26.94 -10.18 12.02
CA LEU A 160 -25.68 -9.86 12.70
C LEU A 160 -24.90 -11.16 12.92
N VAL A 161 -23.91 -11.40 12.06
CA VAL A 161 -23.01 -12.56 12.15
C VAL A 161 -21.64 -12.08 12.61
N MET A 162 -21.10 -12.71 13.66
CA MET A 162 -19.73 -12.44 14.10
C MET A 162 -18.75 -12.84 13.00
N THR A 163 -17.81 -11.96 12.69
CA THR A 163 -16.72 -12.26 11.77
C THR A 163 -15.76 -13.29 12.36
N GLN A 164 -15.05 -14.02 11.51
CA GLN A 164 -13.98 -14.89 11.98
C GLN A 164 -12.80 -14.04 12.45
N HIS A 165 -12.39 -14.22 13.70
CA HIS A 165 -11.22 -13.55 14.28
C HIS A 165 -10.13 -14.57 14.57
N ARG A 166 -8.89 -14.23 14.24
CA ARG A 166 -7.70 -15.01 14.57
C ARG A 166 -6.79 -14.16 15.45
N GLU A 167 -6.72 -14.49 16.73
CA GLU A 167 -5.93 -13.72 17.71
C GLU A 167 -4.43 -13.72 17.38
N ALA A 168 -3.96 -14.76 16.69
CA ALA A 168 -2.58 -14.85 16.20
C ALA A 168 -2.25 -13.85 15.07
N ASN A 169 -3.23 -13.14 14.50
CA ASN A 169 -2.94 -12.09 13.53
C ASN A 169 -2.40 -10.85 14.26
N LEU A 170 -1.19 -10.42 13.90
CA LEU A 170 -0.63 -9.15 14.32
C LEU A 170 -1.21 -8.03 13.44
N SER A 171 -1.82 -7.02 14.07
CA SER A 171 -2.37 -5.89 13.34
C SER A 171 -1.27 -4.92 12.90
N LEU A 172 -1.28 -4.51 11.64
CA LEU A 172 -0.41 -3.43 11.15
C LEU A 172 -0.62 -2.14 11.93
N LYS A 173 -1.86 -1.84 12.34
CA LYS A 173 -2.15 -0.65 13.17
C LYS A 173 -1.41 -0.72 14.51
N ARG A 174 -1.28 -1.91 15.11
CA ARG A 174 -0.55 -2.09 16.37
C ARG A 174 0.95 -1.85 16.20
N ALA A 175 1.51 -2.32 15.08
CA ALA A 175 2.90 -2.05 14.67
C ALA A 175 3.15 -0.55 14.45
N LYS A 176 2.26 0.14 13.72
CA LYS A 176 2.33 1.59 13.53
C LYS A 176 2.29 2.35 14.85
N ASN A 177 1.38 1.99 15.75
CA ASN A 177 1.30 2.60 17.08
C ASN A 177 2.61 2.43 17.86
N LEU A 178 3.25 1.25 17.80
CA LEU A 178 4.55 1.04 18.44
C LEU A 178 5.63 1.96 17.86
N LEU A 179 5.67 2.16 16.53
CA LEU A 179 6.62 3.08 15.90
C LEU A 179 6.36 4.53 16.32
N VAL A 180 5.08 4.93 16.46
CA VAL A 180 4.72 6.24 17.03
C VAL A 180 5.19 6.38 18.48
N ASP A 181 5.01 5.35 19.31
CA ASP A 181 5.51 5.32 20.69
C ASP A 181 7.04 5.43 20.76
N LYS A 182 7.75 4.99 19.71
CA LYS A 182 9.21 5.11 19.53
C LYS A 182 9.64 6.43 18.83
N GLY A 183 8.72 7.37 18.67
CA GLY A 183 8.99 8.70 18.15
C GLY A 183 9.19 8.76 16.64
N TYR A 184 8.53 7.88 15.88
CA TYR A 184 8.44 7.98 14.42
C TYR A 184 7.13 8.66 13.99
N GLN A 185 7.18 9.35 12.86
CA GLN A 185 6.02 9.93 12.21
C GLN A 185 5.65 9.12 10.96
N GLU A 186 4.36 8.85 10.75
CA GLU A 186 3.91 8.17 9.53
C GLU A 186 4.02 9.09 8.31
N ALA A 187 4.56 8.56 7.21
CA ALA A 187 4.60 9.17 5.89
C ALA A 187 3.82 8.32 4.88
N ILE A 188 3.31 8.97 3.83
CA ILE A 188 2.72 8.31 2.67
C ILE A 188 3.36 8.96 1.45
N THR A 189 4.15 8.19 0.70
CA THR A 189 4.85 8.65 -0.50
C THR A 189 4.17 8.10 -1.75
N TYR A 190 4.43 8.70 -2.91
CA TYR A 190 3.90 8.19 -4.17
C TYR A 190 4.46 6.79 -4.48
N SER A 191 3.59 5.91 -5.00
CA SER A 191 3.97 4.55 -5.44
C SER A 191 4.84 4.54 -6.69
N PHE A 192 4.81 5.62 -7.47
CA PHE A 192 5.67 5.84 -8.62
C PHE A 192 6.70 6.93 -8.28
N VAL A 193 7.95 6.70 -8.66
CA VAL A 193 9.12 7.46 -8.23
C VAL A 193 10.02 7.82 -9.41
N ASP A 194 11.06 8.61 -9.15
CA ASP A 194 12.06 8.96 -10.15
C ASP A 194 12.95 7.71 -10.40
N PRO A 195 12.97 7.17 -11.64
CA PRO A 195 13.82 6.02 -11.97
C PRO A 195 15.30 6.29 -11.75
N LYS A 196 15.77 7.54 -11.87
CA LYS A 196 17.18 7.89 -11.63
C LYS A 196 17.56 7.70 -10.17
N ILE A 197 16.70 8.14 -9.24
CA ILE A 197 16.92 7.98 -7.80
C ILE A 197 16.81 6.50 -7.43
N GLN A 198 15.78 5.81 -7.94
CA GLN A 198 15.60 4.38 -7.68
C GLN A 198 16.79 3.55 -8.15
N GLN A 199 17.36 3.84 -9.33
CA GLN A 199 18.53 3.15 -9.87
C GLN A 199 19.79 3.31 -8.99
N LEU A 200 19.89 4.40 -8.23
CA LEU A 200 20.99 4.59 -7.27
C LEU A 200 20.87 3.64 -6.08
N LEU A 201 19.64 3.35 -5.64
CA LEU A 201 19.35 2.47 -4.51
C LEU A 201 19.34 0.99 -4.91
N HIS A 202 18.80 0.68 -6.08
CA HIS A 202 18.63 -0.69 -6.59
C HIS A 202 19.31 -0.84 -7.96
N PRO A 203 20.66 -0.76 -8.03
CA PRO A 203 21.37 -0.77 -9.29
C PRO A 203 21.25 -2.13 -9.99
N GLY A 204 20.79 -2.10 -11.23
CA GLY A 204 20.66 -3.28 -12.09
C GLY A 204 19.34 -4.04 -11.94
N GLU A 205 18.44 -3.58 -11.06
CA GLU A 205 17.10 -4.14 -10.93
C GLU A 205 16.12 -3.44 -11.87
N GLU A 206 15.42 -4.23 -12.69
CA GLU A 206 14.38 -3.71 -13.58
C GLU A 206 13.12 -3.38 -12.78
N ALA A 207 12.52 -2.23 -13.07
CA ALA A 207 11.29 -1.76 -12.45
C ALA A 207 10.18 -1.58 -13.49
N LEU A 208 8.91 -1.69 -13.06
CA LEU A 208 7.77 -1.47 -13.95
C LEU A 208 7.65 0.01 -14.33
N LEU A 209 7.85 0.32 -15.61
CA LEU A 209 7.74 1.68 -16.16
C LEU A 209 6.30 2.00 -16.60
N LEU A 210 5.87 3.23 -16.37
CA LEU A 210 4.60 3.77 -16.82
C LEU A 210 4.78 4.42 -18.20
N PRO A 211 4.10 3.94 -19.28
CA PRO A 211 4.29 4.48 -20.63
C PRO A 211 3.82 5.92 -20.81
N SER A 212 2.83 6.37 -20.04
CA SER A 212 2.28 7.72 -20.08
C SER A 212 2.16 8.28 -18.66
N PRO A 213 3.31 8.58 -18.02
CA PRO A 213 3.34 9.04 -16.65
C PRO A 213 2.91 10.51 -16.54
N ILE A 214 2.58 10.95 -15.32
CA ILE A 214 2.30 12.36 -15.04
C ILE A 214 3.53 13.25 -15.25
N SER A 215 4.73 12.73 -14.96
CA SER A 215 6.03 13.37 -15.20
C SER A 215 7.14 12.32 -15.33
N SER A 216 8.31 12.70 -15.85
CA SER A 216 9.47 11.80 -15.94
C SER A 216 9.94 11.29 -14.58
N ASP A 217 9.78 12.12 -13.55
CA ASP A 217 10.27 11.85 -12.20
C ASP A 217 9.23 11.06 -11.37
N MET A 218 8.15 10.64 -12.02
CA MET A 218 7.04 9.83 -11.49
C MET A 218 6.67 8.73 -12.51
N SER A 219 7.69 8.09 -13.09
CA SER A 219 7.54 7.20 -14.25
C SER A 219 7.84 5.72 -13.98
N THR A 220 8.34 5.36 -12.80
CA THR A 220 8.59 3.96 -12.45
C THR A 220 7.90 3.59 -11.15
N MET A 221 7.33 2.39 -11.08
CA MET A 221 6.79 1.85 -9.84
C MET A 221 7.93 1.53 -8.87
N ARG A 222 7.71 1.81 -7.58
CA ARG A 222 8.74 1.66 -6.56
C ARG A 222 9.09 0.19 -6.29
N LEU A 223 10.37 -0.15 -6.33
CA LEU A 223 10.91 -1.46 -5.95
C LEU A 223 10.99 -1.64 -4.43
N SER A 224 11.14 -0.53 -3.70
CA SER A 224 11.08 -0.46 -2.23
C SER A 224 10.50 0.89 -1.80
N LEU A 225 10.18 1.04 -0.51
CA LEU A 225 9.70 2.30 0.06
C LEU A 225 10.84 3.32 0.29
N TRP A 226 12.10 2.90 0.17
CA TRP A 226 13.26 3.75 0.47
C TRP A 226 13.37 4.96 -0.45
N THR A 227 13.08 4.82 -1.75
CA THR A 227 13.15 5.95 -2.70
C THR A 227 12.25 7.12 -2.24
N GLY A 228 11.01 6.80 -1.85
CA GLY A 228 10.08 7.79 -1.32
C GLY A 228 10.49 8.33 0.05
N LEU A 229 10.86 7.45 0.98
CA LEU A 229 11.25 7.82 2.35
C LEU A 229 12.50 8.71 2.39
N LEU A 230 13.55 8.36 1.64
CA LEU A 230 14.78 9.16 1.56
C LEU A 230 14.51 10.52 0.89
N SER A 231 13.68 10.54 -0.16
CA SER A 231 13.25 11.82 -0.78
C SER A 231 12.48 12.69 0.21
N ALA A 232 11.66 12.09 1.08
CA ALA A 232 10.96 12.80 2.15
C ALA A 232 11.91 13.33 3.23
N VAL A 233 12.98 12.61 3.57
CA VAL A 233 14.04 13.11 4.46
C VAL A 233 14.70 14.34 3.85
N VAL A 234 15.15 14.26 2.60
CA VAL A 234 15.76 15.39 1.88
C VAL A 234 14.83 16.58 1.80
N TYR A 235 13.54 16.35 1.50
CA TYR A 235 12.52 17.40 1.46
C TYR A 235 12.44 18.19 2.78
N ASN A 236 12.52 17.50 3.92
CA ASN A 236 12.47 18.10 5.25
C ASN A 236 13.80 18.75 5.64
N GLN A 237 14.93 18.14 5.30
CA GLN A 237 16.26 18.71 5.52
C GLN A 237 16.45 20.03 4.76
N ASN A 238 15.93 20.13 3.53
CA ASN A 238 15.87 21.38 2.76
C ASN A 238 14.99 22.47 3.39
N ARG A 239 14.17 22.09 4.38
CA ARG A 239 13.33 22.99 5.21
C ARG A 239 13.88 23.11 6.63
N GLN A 240 15.19 22.95 6.77
CA GLN A 240 15.94 23.16 8.01
C GLN A 240 15.55 22.18 9.13
N GLN A 241 14.94 21.04 8.80
CA GLN A 241 14.65 19.96 9.75
C GLN A 241 15.75 18.91 9.69
N SER A 242 16.73 19.00 10.59
CA SER A 242 17.90 18.11 10.57
C SER A 242 17.63 16.71 11.12
N ARG A 243 16.65 16.55 12.02
CA ARG A 243 16.26 15.28 12.63
C ARG A 243 14.95 14.82 12.02
N VAL A 244 14.97 13.69 11.33
CA VAL A 244 13.79 13.13 10.66
C VAL A 244 13.66 11.66 11.02
N ARG A 245 12.47 11.23 11.46
CA ARG A 245 12.16 9.84 11.81
C ARG A 245 10.81 9.48 11.20
N LEU A 246 10.82 8.77 10.08
CA LEU A 246 9.63 8.45 9.30
C LEU A 246 9.44 6.95 9.18
N PHE A 247 8.20 6.49 9.12
CA PHE A 247 7.86 5.15 8.66
C PHE A 247 6.71 5.20 7.65
N GLU A 248 6.63 4.20 6.78
CA GLU A 248 5.55 4.04 5.81
C GLU A 248 5.21 2.55 5.68
N SER A 249 3.93 2.25 5.49
CA SER A 249 3.48 0.93 5.04
C SER A 249 2.86 1.04 3.66
N GLY A 250 3.24 0.18 2.72
CA GLY A 250 2.64 0.18 1.40
C GLY A 250 3.21 -0.90 0.50
N LEU A 251 2.62 -1.03 -0.69
CA LEU A 251 3.06 -2.04 -1.65
C LEU A 251 4.37 -1.62 -2.33
N ARG A 252 5.24 -2.60 -2.59
CA ARG A 252 6.29 -2.53 -3.60
C ARG A 252 5.90 -3.34 -4.84
N PHE A 253 6.52 -3.05 -5.97
CA PHE A 253 6.17 -3.63 -7.26
C PHE A 253 7.43 -4.21 -7.92
N VAL A 254 7.61 -5.53 -7.83
CA VAL A 254 8.81 -6.22 -8.35
C VAL A 254 8.40 -7.06 -9.57
N PRO A 255 8.98 -6.83 -10.76
CA PRO A 255 8.70 -7.66 -11.94
C PRO A 255 8.96 -9.15 -11.65
N ASP A 256 7.94 -9.97 -11.89
CA ASP A 256 7.97 -11.40 -11.58
C ASP A 256 7.03 -12.14 -12.53
N THR A 257 7.59 -12.91 -13.46
CA THR A 257 6.82 -13.61 -14.51
C THR A 257 5.89 -14.70 -13.97
N GLN A 258 6.08 -15.12 -12.71
CA GLN A 258 5.22 -16.11 -12.05
C GLN A 258 4.09 -15.46 -11.24
N ALA A 259 4.17 -14.15 -10.99
CA ALA A 259 3.13 -13.42 -10.29
C ALA A 259 1.97 -13.04 -11.22
N ASP A 260 0.80 -12.76 -10.62
CA ASP A 260 -0.34 -12.25 -11.37
C ASP A 260 0.01 -10.95 -12.09
N LEU A 261 -0.44 -10.82 -13.34
CA LEU A 261 -0.10 -9.71 -14.24
C LEU A 261 1.41 -9.49 -14.47
N GLY A 262 2.28 -10.45 -14.11
CA GLY A 262 3.73 -10.33 -14.25
C GLY A 262 4.39 -9.41 -13.21
N ILE A 263 3.68 -9.04 -12.15
CA ILE A 263 4.17 -8.09 -11.14
C ILE A 263 3.85 -8.59 -9.72
N ARG A 264 4.89 -8.85 -8.92
CA ARG A 264 4.72 -9.20 -7.51
C ARG A 264 4.48 -7.94 -6.68
N GLN A 265 3.37 -7.93 -5.95
CA GLN A 265 2.94 -6.81 -5.10
C GLN A 265 3.01 -7.21 -3.63
N ASP A 266 4.12 -6.88 -2.98
CA ASP A 266 4.35 -7.23 -1.58
C ASP A 266 4.05 -6.02 -0.68
N LEU A 267 3.29 -6.23 0.40
CA LEU A 267 3.11 -5.23 1.44
C LEU A 267 4.37 -5.12 2.30
N MET A 268 4.95 -3.93 2.33
CA MET A 268 6.16 -3.61 3.08
C MET A 268 5.84 -2.68 4.24
N LEU A 269 6.66 -2.77 5.29
CA LEU A 269 6.77 -1.76 6.35
C LEU A 269 8.22 -1.28 6.38
N ALA A 270 8.44 -0.02 6.07
CA ALA A 270 9.77 0.57 6.00
C ALA A 270 9.86 1.83 6.86
N GLY A 271 11.08 2.23 7.18
CA GLY A 271 11.30 3.48 7.89
C GLY A 271 12.73 3.98 7.75
N VAL A 272 12.91 5.23 8.16
CA VAL A 272 14.16 5.97 8.07
C VAL A 272 14.34 6.85 9.30
N ILE A 273 15.56 6.90 9.83
CA ILE A 273 15.96 7.81 10.90
C ILE A 273 17.24 8.55 10.53
N SER A 274 17.31 9.84 10.83
CA SER A 274 18.50 10.68 10.67
C SER A 274 18.60 11.76 11.75
N GLY A 275 19.81 12.29 11.94
CA GLY A 275 20.08 13.35 12.91
C GLY A 275 20.44 12.85 14.31
N ASN A 276 20.06 13.60 15.34
CA ASN A 276 20.36 13.25 16.74
C ASN A 276 19.35 12.21 17.28
N ARG A 277 19.81 11.35 18.20
CA ARG A 277 18.97 10.35 18.90
C ARG A 277 17.75 11.01 19.55
N VAL A 278 18.01 12.09 20.26
CA VAL A 278 17.01 12.94 20.90
C VAL A 278 17.11 14.35 20.37
N GLU A 279 16.03 15.10 20.50
CA GLU A 279 16.04 16.54 20.27
C GLU A 279 16.88 17.25 21.34
N GLU A 280 17.11 18.55 21.16
CA GLU A 280 17.87 19.34 22.13
C GLU A 280 17.20 19.26 23.50
N HIS A 281 17.95 18.75 24.48
CA HIS A 281 17.45 18.50 25.83
C HIS A 281 18.57 18.74 26.84
N TRP A 282 18.24 19.35 27.98
CA TRP A 282 19.21 19.82 28.97
C TRP A 282 20.00 18.70 29.67
N ASP A 283 19.39 17.52 29.80
CA ASP A 283 19.95 16.37 30.53
C ASP A 283 20.38 15.20 29.63
N LEU A 284 20.11 15.28 28.32
CA LEU A 284 20.41 14.17 27.40
C LEU A 284 21.58 14.52 26.50
N ALA A 285 22.54 13.59 26.41
CA ALA A 285 23.73 13.79 25.60
C ALA A 285 23.38 13.95 24.11
N ARG A 286 23.96 14.97 23.49
CA ARG A 286 23.83 15.20 22.05
C ARG A 286 24.65 14.17 21.27
N GLN A 287 23.97 13.12 20.81
CA GLN A 287 24.57 12.03 20.03
C GLN A 287 23.76 11.79 18.75
N THR A 288 24.43 11.50 17.64
CA THR A 288 23.79 11.12 16.38
C THR A 288 23.27 9.70 16.46
N VAL A 289 22.13 9.43 15.82
CA VAL A 289 21.57 8.07 15.76
C VAL A 289 22.57 7.10 15.14
N ASP A 290 22.65 5.89 15.66
CA ASP A 290 23.49 4.81 15.14
C ASP A 290 22.68 3.56 14.77
N PHE A 291 23.38 2.51 14.29
CA PHE A 291 22.76 1.27 13.87
C PHE A 291 21.96 0.58 14.99
N TYR A 292 22.43 0.66 16.23
CA TYR A 292 21.80 -0.01 17.36
C TYR A 292 20.55 0.73 17.85
N ASP A 293 20.46 2.04 17.62
CA ASP A 293 19.21 2.79 17.83
C ASP A 293 18.09 2.23 16.94
N LEU A 294 18.35 2.09 15.63
CA LEU A 294 17.35 1.54 14.71
C LEU A 294 17.10 0.06 14.97
N LYS A 295 18.14 -0.70 15.31
CA LYS A 295 17.99 -2.13 15.66
C LYS A 295 17.09 -2.31 16.87
N GLY A 296 17.25 -1.50 17.93
CA GLY A 296 16.41 -1.60 19.13
C GLY A 296 14.94 -1.26 18.88
N ASP A 297 14.67 -0.27 18.01
CA ASP A 297 13.31 0.02 17.55
C ASP A 297 12.71 -1.17 16.78
N LEU A 298 13.51 -1.80 15.92
CA LEU A 298 13.10 -2.92 15.10
C LEU A 298 12.90 -4.21 15.91
N GLU A 299 13.76 -4.47 16.90
CA GLU A 299 13.58 -5.56 17.87
C GLU A 299 12.29 -5.36 18.67
N SER A 300 11.98 -4.12 19.11
CA SER A 300 10.72 -3.81 19.79
C SER A 300 9.50 -4.10 18.90
N LEU A 301 9.60 -3.79 17.60
CA LEU A 301 8.55 -4.08 16.64
C LEU A 301 8.39 -5.59 16.41
N LEU A 302 9.49 -6.30 16.25
CA LEU A 302 9.51 -7.74 15.98
C LEU A 302 9.12 -8.56 17.22
N ASP A 303 9.34 -8.05 18.42
CA ASP A 303 8.91 -8.67 19.69
C ASP A 303 7.38 -8.78 19.80
N LEU A 304 6.63 -7.92 19.10
CA LEU A 304 5.17 -8.06 19.01
C LEU A 304 4.71 -9.39 18.40
N THR A 305 5.58 -10.06 17.65
CA THR A 305 5.33 -11.40 17.10
C THR A 305 5.50 -12.50 18.15
N GLY A 306 6.18 -12.23 19.26
CA GLY A 306 6.59 -13.25 20.25
C GLY A 306 7.62 -14.24 19.71
N LYS A 307 8.31 -13.93 18.60
CA LYS A 307 9.30 -14.78 17.92
C LYS A 307 10.69 -14.14 17.87
N LEU A 308 10.97 -13.17 18.74
CA LEU A 308 12.24 -12.42 18.70
C LEU A 308 13.46 -13.33 18.84
N ASP A 309 13.36 -14.41 19.61
CA ASP A 309 14.42 -15.41 19.77
C ASP A 309 14.77 -16.16 18.47
N ASP A 310 13.84 -16.23 17.51
CA ASP A 310 14.04 -16.90 16.21
C ASP A 310 14.56 -15.95 15.12
N ILE A 311 14.82 -14.69 15.49
CA ILE A 311 15.27 -13.66 14.57
C ILE A 311 16.79 -13.56 14.58
N SER A 312 17.37 -13.52 13.38
CA SER A 312 18.80 -13.30 13.21
C SER A 312 19.08 -12.13 12.28
N PHE A 313 20.05 -11.30 12.69
CA PHE A 313 20.59 -10.20 11.90
C PHE A 313 21.93 -10.65 11.32
N ARG A 314 21.99 -10.88 10.01
CA ARG A 314 23.18 -11.40 9.33
C ARG A 314 23.78 -10.28 8.50
N ALA A 315 25.09 -10.06 8.63
CA ALA A 315 25.80 -9.11 7.78
C ALA A 315 25.67 -9.57 6.32
N GLU A 316 24.97 -8.79 5.52
CA GLU A 316 24.69 -9.09 4.12
C GLU A 316 24.84 -7.80 3.31
N ALA A 317 25.42 -7.95 2.11
CA ALA A 317 25.66 -6.83 1.23
C ALA A 317 24.36 -6.38 0.58
N ASN A 318 24.08 -5.08 0.65
CA ASN A 318 23.03 -4.43 -0.11
C ASN A 318 23.65 -3.18 -0.75
N PRO A 319 23.53 -2.96 -2.08
CA PRO A 319 24.15 -1.82 -2.75
C PRO A 319 23.77 -0.46 -2.16
N ALA A 320 22.57 -0.36 -1.56
CA ALA A 320 22.07 0.87 -0.94
C ALA A 320 22.74 1.19 0.41
N LEU A 321 23.37 0.21 1.06
CA LEU A 321 23.75 0.27 2.47
C LEU A 321 25.27 0.16 2.67
N HIS A 322 25.76 0.67 3.80
CA HIS A 322 27.15 0.56 4.20
C HIS A 322 27.51 -0.90 4.54
N PRO A 323 28.54 -1.50 3.90
CA PRO A 323 28.80 -2.95 3.99
C PRO A 323 29.19 -3.45 5.39
N GLY A 324 29.78 -2.58 6.21
CA GLY A 324 30.12 -2.88 7.62
C GLY A 324 29.02 -2.53 8.64
N GLN A 325 27.90 -1.95 8.20
CA GLN A 325 26.81 -1.45 9.05
C GLN A 325 25.44 -1.74 8.43
N SER A 326 25.31 -2.93 7.83
CA SER A 326 24.09 -3.45 7.22
C SER A 326 23.83 -4.88 7.70
N ALA A 327 22.56 -5.25 7.77
CA ALA A 327 22.16 -6.62 8.03
C ALA A 327 20.88 -6.96 7.28
N ALA A 328 20.85 -8.17 6.71
CA ALA A 328 19.61 -8.84 6.34
C ALA A 328 18.97 -9.43 7.61
N ILE A 329 17.66 -9.39 7.66
CA ILE A 329 16.84 -9.82 8.79
C ILE A 329 16.18 -11.12 8.41
N TYR A 330 16.39 -12.15 9.22
CA TYR A 330 15.89 -13.48 9.00
C TYR A 330 14.99 -13.92 10.15
N LEU A 331 13.86 -14.55 9.84
CA LEU A 331 13.00 -15.26 10.79
C LEU A 331 12.94 -16.73 10.37
N HIS A 332 13.43 -17.65 11.21
CA HIS A 332 13.55 -19.08 10.86
C HIS A 332 14.26 -19.32 9.50
N ASP A 333 15.39 -18.65 9.27
CA ASP A 333 16.16 -18.67 8.01
C ASP A 333 15.45 -18.09 6.77
N GLU A 334 14.22 -17.59 6.90
CA GLU A 334 13.56 -16.86 5.83
C GLU A 334 13.92 -15.37 5.87
N HIS A 335 14.36 -14.83 4.74
CA HIS A 335 14.67 -13.40 4.61
C HIS A 335 13.38 -12.56 4.70
N ILE A 336 13.28 -11.73 5.74
CA ILE A 336 12.10 -10.88 5.98
C ILE A 336 12.36 -9.39 5.76
N GLY A 337 13.61 -8.97 5.52
CA GLY A 337 13.91 -7.55 5.30
C GLY A 337 15.37 -7.17 5.48
N PHE A 338 15.64 -5.86 5.44
CA PHE A 338 16.96 -5.28 5.63
C PHE A 338 16.93 -4.14 6.65
N ILE A 339 18.07 -3.91 7.30
CA ILE A 339 18.38 -2.74 8.13
C ILE A 339 19.80 -2.29 7.84
N GLY A 340 20.04 -0.99 7.79
CA GLY A 340 21.41 -0.50 7.74
C GLY A 340 21.55 1.02 7.62
N VAL A 341 22.80 1.45 7.73
CA VAL A 341 23.20 2.82 7.40
C VAL A 341 23.26 2.95 5.88
N VAL A 342 22.70 4.00 5.31
CA VAL A 342 22.79 4.29 3.86
C VAL A 342 24.27 4.42 3.46
N HIS A 343 24.64 3.88 2.30
CA HIS A 343 26.03 3.91 1.84
C HIS A 343 26.53 5.37 1.72
N PRO A 344 27.74 5.72 2.18
CA PRO A 344 28.21 7.12 2.19
C PRO A 344 28.23 7.80 0.80
N GLU A 345 28.51 7.02 -0.25
CA GLU A 345 28.41 7.55 -1.62
C GLU A 345 26.99 7.90 -2.03
N LEU A 346 25.99 7.14 -1.56
CA LEU A 346 24.58 7.40 -1.82
C LEU A 346 24.06 8.54 -0.95
N GLU A 347 24.52 8.63 0.30
CA GLU A 347 24.27 9.79 1.18
C GLU A 347 24.66 11.09 0.45
N ARG A 348 25.85 11.11 -0.16
CA ARG A 348 26.31 12.25 -0.96
C ARG A 348 25.52 12.48 -2.25
N LYS A 349 25.18 11.42 -2.99
CA LYS A 349 24.42 11.56 -4.26
C LYS A 349 22.98 12.05 -4.04
N LEU A 350 22.39 11.74 -2.90
CA LEU A 350 21.04 12.13 -2.51
C LEU A 350 20.99 13.46 -1.74
N ASP A 351 22.15 14.07 -1.46
CA ASP A 351 22.27 15.30 -0.66
C ASP A 351 21.66 15.15 0.75
N LEU A 352 21.91 14.00 1.38
CA LEU A 352 21.46 13.73 2.75
C LEU A 352 22.41 14.37 3.76
N ASN A 353 21.85 15.07 4.75
CA ASN A 353 22.62 15.69 5.82
C ASN A 353 23.00 14.67 6.90
N GLY A 354 24.14 14.02 6.70
CA GLY A 354 24.75 13.12 7.68
C GLY A 354 24.12 11.73 7.71
N ARG A 355 24.65 10.92 8.62
CA ARG A 355 24.33 9.50 8.75
C ARG A 355 22.82 9.27 8.84
N THR A 356 22.30 8.53 7.85
CA THR A 356 20.89 8.17 7.71
C THR A 356 20.77 6.66 7.72
N LEU A 357 19.80 6.14 8.47
CA LEU A 357 19.56 4.70 8.62
C LEU A 357 18.18 4.34 8.11
N VAL A 358 18.08 3.22 7.42
CA VAL A 358 16.83 2.71 6.85
C VAL A 358 16.58 1.27 7.27
N PHE A 359 15.32 0.89 7.30
CA PHE A 359 14.90 -0.51 7.33
C PHE A 359 13.73 -0.74 6.36
N GLU A 360 13.52 -1.99 5.96
CA GLU A 360 12.32 -2.43 5.27
C GLU A 360 12.04 -3.89 5.60
N LEU A 361 10.78 -4.20 5.91
CA LEU A 361 10.28 -5.52 6.26
C LEU A 361 9.14 -5.95 5.33
N LEU A 362 9.13 -7.22 4.96
CA LEU A 362 7.98 -7.89 4.35
C LEU A 362 6.89 -8.08 5.41
N TRP A 363 5.84 -7.26 5.35
CA TRP A 363 4.81 -7.25 6.40
C TRP A 363 4.15 -8.62 6.59
N ASN A 364 3.82 -9.31 5.49
CA ASN A 364 3.15 -10.60 5.56
C ASN A 364 3.98 -11.68 6.28
N LYS A 365 5.30 -11.52 6.37
CA LYS A 365 6.19 -12.44 7.10
C LYS A 365 6.21 -12.21 8.61
N VAL A 366 5.77 -11.03 9.05
CA VAL A 366 5.71 -10.63 10.46
C VAL A 366 4.27 -10.37 10.93
N ALA A 367 3.27 -10.64 10.09
CA ALA A 367 1.85 -10.44 10.39
C ALA A 367 1.24 -11.52 11.32
N ASP A 368 2.04 -12.51 11.74
CA ASP A 368 1.62 -13.58 12.65
C ASP A 368 2.40 -13.51 13.98
N ARG A 369 1.66 -13.56 15.10
CA ARG A 369 2.20 -13.64 16.46
C ARG A 369 1.91 -14.97 17.15
N VAL A 370 2.78 -15.35 18.08
CA VAL A 370 2.61 -16.51 18.95
C VAL A 370 1.51 -16.20 19.97
N LEU A 371 0.60 -17.15 20.18
CA LEU A 371 -0.35 -17.07 21.28
C LEU A 371 0.35 -17.55 22.56
N PRO A 372 0.24 -16.79 23.67
CA PRO A 372 0.91 -17.14 24.91
C PRO A 372 0.35 -18.46 25.46
N ASP A 373 1.26 -19.41 25.69
CA ASP A 373 0.96 -20.63 26.45
C ASP A 373 1.54 -20.49 27.86
N ALA A 374 0.69 -20.58 28.86
CA ALA A 374 1.08 -20.33 30.24
C ALA A 374 1.99 -21.45 30.76
N ARG A 375 3.19 -21.09 31.18
CA ARG A 375 4.17 -22.03 31.77
C ARG A 375 4.26 -21.82 33.28
N GLU A 376 4.52 -22.92 34.00
CA GLU A 376 4.77 -22.85 35.44
C GLU A 376 6.05 -22.07 35.73
N ILE A 377 5.99 -21.21 36.76
CA ILE A 377 7.14 -20.43 37.22
C ILE A 377 7.70 -21.11 38.47
N SER A 378 9.03 -21.28 38.51
CA SER A 378 9.70 -21.85 39.69
C SER A 378 9.47 -21.00 40.93
N ARG A 379 9.20 -21.65 42.06
CA ARG A 379 9.17 -21.00 43.39
C ARG A 379 10.55 -20.92 44.05
N PHE A 380 11.55 -21.56 43.45
CA PHE A 380 12.91 -21.65 43.96
C PHE A 380 13.76 -20.49 43.43
N PRO A 381 14.78 -20.02 44.17
CA PRO A 381 15.62 -18.90 43.73
C PRO A 381 16.46 -19.26 42.50
N ALA A 382 16.69 -18.27 41.63
CA ALA A 382 17.64 -18.37 40.52
C ALA A 382 19.05 -17.96 40.95
N ASN A 383 20.07 -18.52 40.29
CA ASN A 383 21.47 -18.18 40.51
C ASN A 383 22.05 -17.52 39.26
N ARG A 384 22.89 -16.48 39.45
CA ARG A 384 23.59 -15.79 38.36
C ARG A 384 25.07 -16.16 38.36
N ARG A 385 25.61 -16.50 37.19
CA ARG A 385 27.04 -16.70 36.96
C ARG A 385 27.47 -15.91 35.73
N ASP A 386 28.53 -15.14 35.88
CA ASP A 386 29.07 -14.31 34.81
C ASP A 386 30.33 -14.99 34.25
N ILE A 387 30.45 -15.00 32.92
CA ILE A 387 31.61 -15.54 32.20
C ILE A 387 32.18 -14.48 31.26
N ALA A 388 33.51 -14.41 31.20
CA ALA A 388 34.24 -13.53 30.28
C ALA A 388 34.80 -14.37 29.13
N VAL A 389 34.16 -14.30 27.97
CA VAL A 389 34.46 -15.15 26.80
C VAL A 389 35.28 -14.34 25.80
N VAL A 390 36.50 -14.78 25.51
CA VAL A 390 37.38 -14.17 24.50
C VAL A 390 37.27 -14.96 23.20
N VAL A 391 36.91 -14.27 22.12
CA VAL A 391 36.73 -14.84 20.77
C VAL A 391 37.31 -13.91 19.71
N ALA A 392 37.53 -14.43 18.50
CA ALA A 392 37.94 -13.61 17.36
C ALA A 392 36.91 -12.51 17.07
N GLU A 393 37.37 -11.36 16.57
CA GLU A 393 36.57 -10.15 16.43
C GLU A 393 35.40 -10.31 15.45
N ASN A 394 35.56 -11.16 14.44
CA ASN A 394 34.55 -11.48 13.42
C ASN A 394 33.43 -12.43 13.91
N VAL A 395 33.58 -13.07 15.07
CA VAL A 395 32.58 -14.00 15.59
C VAL A 395 31.34 -13.23 16.07
N PRO A 396 30.13 -13.46 15.54
CA PRO A 396 28.94 -12.77 15.97
C PRO A 396 28.62 -13.07 17.45
N ALA A 397 28.34 -12.04 18.24
CA ALA A 397 27.99 -12.23 19.65
C ALA A 397 26.65 -12.98 19.83
N ALA A 398 25.74 -12.84 18.87
CA ALA A 398 24.48 -13.58 18.85
C ALA A 398 24.69 -15.10 18.79
N ASP A 399 25.69 -15.56 18.04
CA ASP A 399 26.00 -17.00 17.92
C ASP A 399 26.51 -17.58 19.24
N ILE A 400 27.28 -16.80 20.00
CA ILE A 400 27.73 -17.16 21.35
C ILE A 400 26.54 -17.29 22.30
N ILE A 401 25.63 -16.31 22.29
CA ILE A 401 24.41 -16.32 23.11
C ILE A 401 23.51 -17.51 22.75
N ALA A 402 23.31 -17.76 21.45
CA ALA A 402 22.49 -18.85 20.94
C ALA A 402 23.05 -20.22 21.35
N GLU A 403 24.37 -20.39 21.31
CA GLU A 403 25.02 -21.63 21.76
C GLU A 403 24.81 -21.85 23.26
N CYS A 404 24.95 -20.81 24.09
CA CYS A 404 24.66 -20.92 25.53
C CYS A 404 23.21 -21.33 25.81
N LYS A 405 22.23 -20.73 25.12
CA LYS A 405 20.81 -21.10 25.23
C LYS A 405 20.58 -22.56 24.80
N LYS A 406 21.20 -22.99 23.70
CA LYS A 406 21.06 -24.34 23.13
C LYS A 406 21.66 -25.43 24.01
N VAL A 407 22.79 -25.19 24.65
CA VAL A 407 23.45 -26.19 25.52
C VAL A 407 22.76 -26.26 26.89
N GLY A 408 22.19 -25.14 27.35
CA GLY A 408 21.64 -24.97 28.68
C GLY A 408 20.13 -25.24 28.83
N VAL A 409 19.44 -25.81 27.83
CA VAL A 409 17.96 -25.84 27.70
C VAL A 409 17.18 -26.08 29.00
N ASN A 410 17.65 -26.98 29.86
CA ASN A 410 16.91 -27.39 31.05
C ASN A 410 17.07 -26.44 32.24
N GLN A 411 18.21 -25.76 32.37
CA GLN A 411 18.57 -25.01 33.59
C GLN A 411 18.92 -23.55 33.32
N VAL A 412 19.38 -23.20 32.11
CA VAL A 412 19.73 -21.83 31.74
C VAL A 412 18.46 -21.13 31.25
N VAL A 413 17.87 -20.32 32.13
CA VAL A 413 16.62 -19.58 31.87
C VAL A 413 16.88 -18.18 31.33
N GLY A 414 18.13 -17.70 31.36
CA GLY A 414 18.50 -16.39 30.82
C GLY A 414 19.97 -16.32 30.41
N VAL A 415 20.22 -15.67 29.27
CA VAL A 415 21.57 -15.38 28.77
C VAL A 415 21.57 -13.92 28.32
N ASN A 416 22.37 -13.08 28.95
CA ASN A 416 22.45 -11.66 28.63
C ASN A 416 23.90 -11.19 28.51
N LEU A 417 24.22 -10.56 27.38
CA LEU A 417 25.49 -9.86 27.15
C LEU A 417 25.41 -8.47 27.79
N PHE A 418 26.37 -8.13 28.65
CA PHE A 418 26.36 -6.84 29.35
C PHE A 418 27.63 -6.00 29.11
N ASP A 419 28.70 -6.58 28.56
CA ASP A 419 29.88 -5.81 28.16
C ASP A 419 30.61 -6.42 26.96
N VAL A 420 31.23 -5.56 26.15
CA VAL A 420 32.07 -5.92 25.00
C VAL A 420 33.36 -5.11 25.08
N TYR A 421 34.45 -5.73 25.51
CA TYR A 421 35.72 -5.07 25.71
C TYR A 421 36.70 -5.34 24.55
N ARG A 422 37.25 -4.25 24.00
CA ARG A 422 38.31 -4.24 22.98
C ARG A 422 39.38 -3.25 23.42
N GLY A 423 40.50 -3.74 23.93
CA GLY A 423 41.51 -2.87 24.51
C GLY A 423 42.65 -3.62 25.17
N LYS A 424 43.42 -2.90 26.01
CA LYS A 424 44.60 -3.44 26.69
C LYS A 424 44.26 -4.71 27.48
N GLY A 425 44.98 -5.80 27.18
CA GLY A 425 44.77 -7.11 27.80
C GLY A 425 43.87 -8.07 27.01
N VAL A 426 43.38 -7.67 25.84
CA VAL A 426 42.86 -8.60 24.81
C VAL A 426 43.80 -8.51 23.61
N SER A 427 44.18 -9.66 23.06
CA SER A 427 45.03 -9.72 21.86
C SER A 427 44.36 -9.01 20.68
N GLU A 428 45.18 -8.41 19.80
CA GLU A 428 44.69 -7.77 18.58
C GLU A 428 43.92 -8.78 17.70
N GLY A 429 42.79 -8.36 17.13
CA GLY A 429 41.87 -9.25 16.38
C GLY A 429 40.94 -10.11 17.25
N TYR A 430 40.95 -9.95 18.57
CA TYR A 430 40.03 -10.59 19.51
C TYR A 430 39.20 -9.56 20.28
N LYS A 431 38.08 -10.03 20.84
CA LYS A 431 37.20 -9.26 21.73
C LYS A 431 36.80 -10.11 22.93
N SER A 432 36.57 -9.46 24.07
CA SER A 432 36.04 -10.12 25.27
C SER A 432 34.55 -9.77 25.43
N LEU A 433 33.71 -10.79 25.59
CA LEU A 433 32.28 -10.70 25.78
C LEU A 433 31.95 -11.10 27.22
N ALA A 434 31.39 -10.19 28.01
CA ALA A 434 30.93 -10.49 29.36
C ALA A 434 29.45 -10.91 29.31
N ILE A 435 29.21 -12.18 29.62
CA ILE A 435 27.89 -12.82 29.51
C ILE A 435 27.44 -13.26 30.89
N SER A 436 26.22 -12.90 31.25
CA SER A 436 25.54 -13.39 32.45
C SER A 436 24.63 -14.56 32.09
N LEU A 437 24.80 -15.66 32.81
CA LEU A 437 23.96 -16.86 32.75
C LEU A 437 23.09 -16.91 34.00
N ILE A 438 21.78 -16.98 33.82
CA ILE A 438 20.81 -17.16 34.91
C ILE A 438 20.38 -18.63 34.88
N LEU A 439 20.63 -19.33 35.99
CA LEU A 439 20.33 -20.75 36.15
C LEU A 439 19.22 -20.95 37.17
N GLN A 440 18.21 -21.75 36.83
CA GLN A 440 17.06 -22.06 37.68
C GLN A 440 16.45 -23.41 37.28
N ASP A 441 15.86 -24.10 38.25
CA ASP A 441 15.08 -25.32 38.04
C ASP A 441 13.67 -25.13 38.62
N THR A 442 12.65 -25.76 38.03
CA THR A 442 11.25 -25.62 38.47
C THR A 442 10.89 -26.50 39.67
N SER A 443 11.68 -27.54 39.93
CA SER A 443 11.40 -28.57 40.95
C SER A 443 12.22 -28.43 42.23
N ARG A 444 13.39 -27.75 42.18
CA ARG A 444 14.29 -27.62 43.33
C ARG A 444 15.22 -26.40 43.25
N THR A 445 15.88 -26.10 44.36
CA THR A 445 17.04 -25.18 44.40
C THR A 445 18.28 -25.89 43.85
N LEU A 446 19.09 -25.21 43.03
CA LEU A 446 20.35 -25.72 42.50
C LEU A 446 21.50 -25.52 43.51
N GLU A 447 22.35 -26.54 43.67
CA GLU A 447 23.58 -26.48 44.46
C GLU A 447 24.79 -26.06 43.60
N GLU A 448 25.88 -25.59 44.23
CA GLU A 448 27.04 -25.01 43.53
C GLU A 448 27.67 -25.98 42.52
N GLU A 449 27.75 -27.27 42.87
CA GLU A 449 28.36 -28.29 42.00
C GLU A 449 27.59 -28.44 40.67
N GLU A 450 26.25 -28.38 40.73
CA GLU A 450 25.38 -28.48 39.56
C GLU A 450 25.46 -27.20 38.70
N ILE A 451 25.50 -26.03 39.35
CA ILE A 451 25.67 -24.74 38.67
C ILE A 451 27.01 -24.70 37.92
N ALA A 452 28.10 -25.05 38.60
CA ALA A 452 29.45 -25.07 38.02
C ALA A 452 29.55 -26.06 36.85
N ALA A 453 28.92 -27.24 36.97
CA ALA A 453 28.88 -28.23 35.90
C ALA A 453 28.16 -27.71 34.65
N THR A 454 27.03 -27.03 34.81
CA THR A 454 26.28 -26.46 33.67
C THR A 454 27.02 -25.31 33.01
N VAL A 455 27.63 -24.41 33.78
CA VAL A 455 28.50 -23.36 33.24
C VAL A 455 29.70 -23.97 32.49
N GLY A 456 30.33 -24.99 33.07
CA GLY A 456 31.44 -25.72 32.43
C GLY A 456 31.05 -26.35 31.09
N LYS A 457 29.83 -26.89 30.98
CA LYS A 457 29.29 -27.41 29.70
C LYS A 457 29.14 -26.32 28.65
N CYS A 458 28.55 -25.17 29.01
CA CYS A 458 28.41 -24.05 28.08
C CYS A 458 29.78 -23.56 27.60
N VAL A 459 30.74 -23.39 28.50
CA VAL A 459 32.10 -22.96 28.16
C VAL A 459 32.80 -23.98 27.25
N ALA A 460 32.66 -25.28 27.54
CA ALA A 460 33.24 -26.33 26.69
C ALA A 460 32.69 -26.30 25.26
N ALA A 461 31.38 -26.10 25.10
CA ALA A 461 30.76 -25.95 23.77
C ALA A 461 31.24 -24.69 23.03
N LEU A 462 31.39 -23.57 23.74
CA LEU A 462 31.96 -22.35 23.16
C LEU A 462 33.42 -22.54 22.73
N LYS A 463 34.21 -23.30 23.50
CA LYS A 463 35.59 -23.64 23.17
C LYS A 463 35.66 -24.54 21.92
N GLU A 464 34.78 -25.52 21.81
CA GLU A 464 34.73 -26.42 20.65
C GLU A 464 34.30 -25.70 19.37
N ARG A 465 33.23 -24.89 19.44
CA ARG A 465 32.63 -24.26 18.26
C ARG A 465 33.33 -22.98 17.81
N PHE A 466 33.78 -22.16 18.76
CA PHE A 466 34.31 -20.81 18.46
C PHE A 466 35.77 -20.62 18.89
N GLN A 467 36.43 -21.69 19.37
CA GLN A 467 37.79 -21.63 19.94
C GLN A 467 37.89 -20.59 21.07
N ALA A 468 36.78 -20.39 21.79
CA ALA A 468 36.69 -19.41 22.84
C ALA A 468 37.60 -19.75 24.03
N THR A 469 38.19 -18.73 24.63
CA THR A 469 38.94 -18.85 25.90
C THR A 469 38.25 -18.07 27.00
N LEU A 470 38.28 -18.59 28.22
CA LEU A 470 37.86 -17.84 29.40
C LEU A 470 38.98 -16.89 29.81
N ARG A 471 38.60 -15.69 30.24
CA ARG A 471 39.48 -14.76 30.94
C ARG A 471 39.20 -14.87 32.43
N ASP A 472 40.26 -15.00 33.23
CA ASP A 472 40.20 -14.94 34.70
C ASP A 472 39.72 -13.58 35.21
#